data_AF-A0AA95KD97-F1
#
_entry.id   AF-A0AA95KD97-F1
#
_cell.length_a   1.000
_cell.length_b   1.000
_cell.length_c   1.000
_cell.angle_alpha   90.00
_cell.angle_beta   90.00
_cell.angle_gamma   90.00
#
_symmetry.space_group_name_H-M   'P 1'
#
loop_
_entity.id
_entity.type
_entity.pdbx_description
1 polymer ?
#
loop_
_entity_poly.entity_id
_entity_poly.type
_entity_poly.pdbx_seq_one_letter_code
_entity_poly.pdbx_strand_id
1 'polypeptide(L)'
;MTLLIPAVLFKKQAKLLVKHWPRPPLKHTQAIDYLAQLYGFKHHHHYHTTSLIQQAITLSSAQIQAWFPTWVQQFARITHLNQIQTKALILQLWHHVLRHYPQMTTYMYQSQLRFHGACLDFVSNPVMQLAFDDKPSIKNVVESLGVPHVEVAAIQVNQTWVNFDYLLNDQDQVEVFSFPHAKPIVPLYVGNKPRFVLDVHLGGLARYLRLCNFDCWYSNVDQGDDALAQIAADEQRIFLSRDIGALKRSKVQYGHWVRQTEVLAQWQEIISLYELQPLIELGKRCVKCNTAVQVVSKQAVLASIPEKVAELQEHFTQCPQCQQIYWQGSHYARVEQALNTIMGVAV
;
A
#
# COMPACT_ATOMS: atom_id res chain seq x y z
N MET A 1 -4.66 31.24 5.53
CA MET A 1 -4.66 32.34 4.54
C MET A 1 -5.87 32.15 3.66
N THR A 2 -6.89 32.97 3.87
CA THR A 2 -8.20 32.77 3.26
C THR A 2 -8.28 33.64 2.02
N LEU A 3 -8.23 33.02 0.84
CA LEU A 3 -8.47 33.72 -0.42
C LEU A 3 -9.97 33.61 -0.71
N LEU A 4 -10.62 34.75 -0.91
CA LEU A 4 -12.03 34.76 -1.28
C LEU A 4 -12.21 35.19 -2.73
N ILE A 5 -12.82 34.35 -3.56
CA ILE A 5 -12.91 34.58 -5.01
C ILE A 5 -14.36 34.75 -5.46
N PRO A 6 -14.61 35.52 -6.54
CA PRO A 6 -15.96 35.73 -7.04
C PRO A 6 -16.68 34.39 -7.32
N ALA A 7 -17.96 34.29 -6.94
CA ALA A 7 -18.74 33.05 -7.07
C ALA A 7 -18.78 32.50 -8.51
N VAL A 8 -18.74 33.39 -9.51
CA VAL A 8 -18.66 33.02 -10.94
C VAL A 8 -17.34 32.32 -11.26
N LEU A 9 -16.22 32.84 -10.76
CA LEU A 9 -14.90 32.23 -10.94
C LEU A 9 -14.79 30.90 -10.20
N PHE A 10 -15.31 30.83 -8.98
CA PHE A 10 -15.36 29.60 -8.19
C PHE A 10 -16.11 28.48 -8.91
N LYS A 11 -17.30 28.76 -9.46
CA LYS A 11 -18.07 27.80 -10.27
C LYS A 11 -17.31 27.36 -11.54
N LYS A 12 -16.62 28.29 -12.20
CA LYS A 12 -15.80 27.98 -13.39
C LYS A 12 -14.63 27.05 -13.04
N GLN A 13 -13.96 27.32 -11.94
CA GLN A 13 -12.87 26.49 -11.42
C GLN A 13 -13.34 25.09 -11.03
N ALA A 14 -14.52 24.94 -10.41
CA ALA A 14 -15.06 23.62 -10.08
C ALA A 14 -15.27 22.76 -11.34
N LYS A 15 -15.79 23.36 -12.42
CA LYS A 15 -15.95 22.68 -13.72
C LYS A 15 -14.61 22.30 -14.35
N LEU A 16 -13.62 23.21 -14.30
CA LEU A 16 -12.28 22.94 -14.81
C LEU A 16 -11.60 21.81 -14.02
N LEU A 17 -11.77 21.79 -12.71
CA LEU A 17 -11.21 20.76 -11.85
C LEU A 17 -11.76 19.37 -12.22
N VAL A 18 -13.08 19.24 -12.39
CA VAL A 18 -13.71 18.00 -12.85
C VAL A 18 -13.17 17.58 -14.22
N LYS A 19 -13.06 18.53 -15.15
CA LYS A 19 -12.63 18.27 -16.53
C LYS A 19 -11.18 17.75 -16.62
N HIS A 20 -10.28 18.31 -15.82
CA HIS A 20 -8.84 18.03 -15.89
C HIS A 20 -8.36 17.04 -14.83
N TRP A 21 -9.30 16.40 -14.10
CA TRP A 21 -8.95 15.50 -13.01
C TRP A 21 -8.21 14.25 -13.53
N PRO A 22 -7.06 13.87 -12.93
CA PRO A 22 -6.21 12.80 -13.47
C PRO A 22 -6.71 11.38 -13.20
N ARG A 23 -7.76 11.18 -12.38
CA ARG A 23 -8.34 9.86 -12.06
C ARG A 23 -9.85 9.84 -12.38
N PRO A 24 -10.47 8.74 -12.81
CA PRO A 24 -11.91 8.73 -13.12
C PRO A 24 -12.81 8.58 -11.88
N PRO A 25 -14.08 9.05 -11.93
CA PRO A 25 -14.50 10.42 -12.17
C PRO A 25 -14.62 11.22 -10.85
N LEU A 26 -14.17 12.49 -10.86
CA LEU A 26 -14.42 13.41 -9.75
C LEU A 26 -15.86 13.92 -9.79
N LYS A 27 -16.63 13.69 -8.72
CA LYS A 27 -17.98 14.27 -8.62
C LYS A 27 -17.87 15.79 -8.48
N HIS A 28 -18.79 16.53 -9.10
CA HIS A 28 -18.80 18.00 -9.03
C HIS A 28 -18.89 18.52 -7.58
N THR A 29 -19.62 17.82 -6.70
CA THR A 29 -19.69 18.16 -5.27
C THR A 29 -18.33 18.03 -4.57
N GLN A 30 -17.59 16.95 -4.85
CA GLN A 30 -16.22 16.76 -4.33
C GLN A 30 -15.26 17.83 -4.85
N ALA A 31 -15.39 18.22 -6.13
CA ALA A 31 -14.59 19.30 -6.71
C ALA A 31 -14.81 20.65 -6.00
N ILE A 32 -16.06 20.97 -5.66
CA ILE A 32 -16.41 22.18 -4.90
C ILE A 32 -15.79 22.13 -3.49
N ASP A 33 -15.87 20.99 -2.79
CA ASP A 33 -15.29 20.86 -1.45
C ASP A 33 -13.75 20.96 -1.47
N TYR A 34 -13.09 20.34 -2.45
CA TYR A 34 -11.64 20.48 -2.62
C TYR A 34 -11.22 21.93 -2.89
N LEU A 35 -11.98 22.68 -3.71
CA LEU A 35 -11.72 24.10 -3.93
C LEU A 35 -11.95 24.94 -2.69
N ALA A 36 -13.02 24.66 -1.92
CA ALA A 36 -13.27 25.36 -0.66
C ALA A 36 -12.11 25.14 0.33
N GLN A 37 -11.61 23.91 0.43
CA GLN A 37 -10.48 23.57 1.29
C GLN A 37 -9.15 24.15 0.78
N LEU A 38 -8.94 24.23 -0.53
CA LEU A 38 -7.80 24.95 -1.11
C LEU A 38 -7.78 26.42 -0.67
N TYR A 39 -8.94 27.06 -0.58
CA TYR A 39 -9.08 28.45 -0.12
C TYR A 39 -9.12 28.62 1.40
N GLY A 40 -8.89 27.55 2.16
CA GLY A 40 -8.79 27.60 3.62
C GLY A 40 -10.12 27.45 4.36
N PHE A 41 -11.18 27.00 3.69
CA PHE A 41 -12.48 26.72 4.31
C PHE A 41 -12.66 25.23 4.63
N LYS A 42 -13.48 24.91 5.63
CA LYS A 42 -13.74 23.52 6.02
C LYS A 42 -14.50 22.72 4.93
N HIS A 43 -15.48 23.36 4.28
CA HIS A 43 -16.33 22.75 3.25
C HIS A 43 -17.08 23.85 2.48
N HIS A 44 -17.75 23.51 1.38
CA HIS A 44 -18.42 24.47 0.51
C HIS A 44 -19.51 25.30 1.21
N HIS A 45 -20.26 24.72 2.15
CA HIS A 45 -21.28 25.47 2.90
C HIS A 45 -20.65 26.61 3.72
N HIS A 46 -19.48 26.39 4.33
CA HIS A 46 -18.75 27.44 5.05
C HIS A 46 -18.24 28.54 4.09
N TYR A 47 -17.85 28.18 2.87
CA TYR A 47 -17.47 29.14 1.83
C TYR A 47 -18.64 30.06 1.42
N HIS A 48 -19.83 29.49 1.20
CA HIS A 48 -21.01 30.22 0.74
C HIS A 48 -21.62 31.15 1.80
N THR A 49 -21.62 30.76 3.08
CA THR A 49 -22.18 31.60 4.16
C THR A 49 -21.28 32.81 4.48
N THR A 50 -19.99 32.74 4.14
CA THR A 50 -19.00 33.78 4.45
C THR A 50 -18.83 34.81 3.32
N SER A 51 -19.35 34.55 2.11
CA SER A 51 -19.16 35.42 0.94
C SER A 51 -20.14 36.61 0.91
N LEU A 52 -20.01 37.54 1.86
CA LEU A 52 -20.55 38.89 1.71
C LEU A 52 -19.55 39.70 0.87
N ILE A 53 -19.93 39.97 -0.39
CA ILE A 53 -19.38 40.95 -1.33
C ILE A 53 -17.86 40.84 -1.62
N GLN A 54 -17.49 40.46 -2.85
CA GLN A 54 -16.09 40.49 -3.30
C GLN A 54 -15.89 41.08 -4.68
N GLN A 55 -15.09 42.13 -4.72
CA GLN A 55 -14.43 42.62 -5.91
C GLN A 55 -13.32 41.65 -6.34
N ALA A 56 -12.95 41.68 -7.61
CA ALA A 56 -11.93 40.81 -8.18
C ALA A 56 -10.59 40.96 -7.45
N ILE A 57 -9.98 39.84 -7.06
CA ILE A 57 -8.60 39.85 -6.54
C ILE A 57 -7.65 39.94 -7.74
N THR A 58 -6.86 41.00 -7.78
CA THR A 58 -5.65 41.06 -8.59
C THR A 58 -4.47 40.73 -7.68
N LEU A 59 -3.85 39.55 -7.87
CA LEU A 59 -2.63 39.19 -7.15
C LEU A 59 -1.41 39.78 -7.87
N SER A 60 -0.51 40.42 -7.12
CA SER A 60 0.79 40.82 -7.65
C SER A 60 1.70 39.62 -7.91
N SER A 61 2.67 39.73 -8.82
CA SER A 61 3.61 38.65 -9.14
C SER A 61 4.36 38.11 -7.91
N ALA A 62 4.70 38.98 -6.94
CA ALA A 62 5.35 38.59 -5.69
C ALA A 62 4.43 37.75 -4.78
N GLN A 63 3.14 38.12 -4.69
CA GLN A 63 2.16 37.32 -3.95
C GLN A 63 1.93 35.96 -4.60
N ILE A 64 1.90 35.92 -5.93
CA ILE A 64 1.76 34.66 -6.67
C ILE A 64 2.97 33.75 -6.40
N GLN A 65 4.20 34.27 -6.46
CA GLN A 65 5.43 33.52 -6.14
C GLN A 65 5.44 32.98 -4.71
N ALA A 66 4.93 33.75 -3.74
CA ALA A 66 4.82 33.29 -2.37
C ALA A 66 3.73 32.21 -2.18
N TRP A 67 2.60 32.32 -2.88
CA TRP A 67 1.41 31.50 -2.59
C TRP A 67 1.34 30.21 -3.40
N PHE A 68 1.89 30.20 -4.62
CA PHE A 68 1.82 29.06 -5.51
C PHE A 68 2.38 27.77 -4.88
N PRO A 69 3.57 27.76 -4.24
CA PRO A 69 4.09 26.56 -3.57
C PRO A 69 3.17 26.07 -2.45
N THR A 70 2.61 26.98 -1.65
CA THR A 70 1.68 26.64 -0.56
C THR A 70 0.38 26.06 -1.09
N TRP A 71 -0.18 26.62 -2.17
CA TRP A 71 -1.38 26.06 -2.81
C TRP A 71 -1.13 24.66 -3.35
N VAL A 72 0.01 24.42 -3.99
CA VAL A 72 0.41 23.09 -4.47
C VAL A 72 0.51 22.11 -3.30
N GLN A 73 1.22 22.46 -2.23
CA GLN A 73 1.36 21.56 -1.08
C GLN A 73 0.02 21.26 -0.41
N GLN A 74 -0.80 22.30 -0.18
CA GLN A 74 -2.10 22.17 0.44
C GLN A 74 -3.04 21.32 -0.40
N PHE A 75 -3.09 21.57 -1.71
CA PHE A 75 -3.99 20.85 -2.61
C PHE A 75 -3.56 19.40 -2.80
N ALA A 76 -2.25 19.12 -2.90
CA ALA A 76 -1.72 17.75 -2.95
C ALA A 76 -2.12 16.96 -1.69
N ARG A 77 -2.03 17.59 -0.51
CA ARG A 77 -2.43 16.98 0.77
C ARG A 77 -3.92 16.65 0.81
N ILE A 78 -4.77 17.59 0.39
CA ILE A 78 -6.23 17.44 0.45
C ILE A 78 -6.72 16.40 -0.58
N THR A 79 -6.08 16.31 -1.73
CA THR A 79 -6.55 15.49 -2.85
C THR A 79 -5.83 14.15 -3.00
N HIS A 80 -4.78 13.92 -2.20
CA HIS A 80 -3.86 12.78 -2.33
C HIS A 80 -3.27 12.63 -3.74
N LEU A 81 -3.19 13.74 -4.48
CA LEU A 81 -2.47 13.83 -5.74
C LEU A 81 -1.00 14.11 -5.48
N ASN A 82 -0.14 13.66 -6.39
CA ASN A 82 1.26 14.06 -6.33
C ASN A 82 1.42 15.56 -6.67
N GLN A 83 2.56 16.15 -6.31
CA GLN A 83 2.78 17.59 -6.53
C GLN A 83 2.72 17.97 -8.02
N ILE A 84 3.11 17.08 -8.94
CA ILE A 84 3.10 17.32 -10.40
C ILE A 84 1.68 17.49 -10.90
N GLN A 85 0.81 16.52 -10.62
CA GLN A 85 -0.61 16.54 -10.96
C GLN A 85 -1.29 17.77 -10.36
N THR A 86 -0.92 18.10 -9.13
CA THR A 86 -1.46 19.24 -8.39
C THR A 86 -1.06 20.57 -9.01
N LYS A 87 0.22 20.75 -9.38
CA LYS A 87 0.72 21.94 -10.09
C LYS A 87 -0.01 22.14 -11.41
N ALA A 88 -0.14 21.07 -12.21
CA ALA A 88 -0.85 21.12 -13.48
C ALA A 88 -2.30 21.57 -13.30
N LEU A 89 -3.02 21.03 -12.31
CA LEU A 89 -4.39 21.46 -12.00
C LEU A 89 -4.46 22.92 -11.57
N ILE A 90 -3.60 23.37 -10.65
CA ILE A 90 -3.61 24.77 -10.17
C ILE A 90 -3.33 25.75 -11.32
N LEU A 91 -2.42 25.40 -12.24
CA LEU A 91 -2.15 26.20 -13.45
C LEU A 91 -3.39 26.30 -14.35
N GLN A 92 -4.18 25.24 -14.50
CA GLN A 92 -5.44 25.27 -15.24
C GLN A 92 -6.52 26.11 -14.54
N LEU A 93 -6.62 26.00 -13.22
CA LEU A 93 -7.62 26.75 -12.42
C LEU A 93 -7.36 28.26 -12.43
N TRP A 94 -6.10 28.67 -12.52
CA TRP A 94 -5.65 30.04 -12.36
C TRP A 94 -4.93 30.62 -13.58
N HIS A 95 -5.16 30.06 -14.77
CA HIS A 95 -4.46 30.42 -16.00
C HIS A 95 -4.34 31.93 -16.27
N HIS A 96 -5.39 32.73 -16.02
CA HIS A 96 -5.35 34.18 -16.23
C HIS A 96 -4.50 34.94 -15.20
N VAL A 97 -4.40 34.43 -13.97
CA VAL A 97 -3.62 35.05 -12.88
C VAL A 97 -2.16 34.60 -12.96
N LEU A 98 -1.93 33.34 -13.32
CA LEU A 98 -0.60 32.73 -13.42
C LEU A 98 0.05 32.91 -14.80
N ARG A 99 -0.56 33.67 -15.72
CA ARG A 99 -0.06 33.86 -17.09
C ARG A 99 1.34 34.48 -17.15
N HIS A 100 1.69 35.30 -16.15
CA HIS A 100 2.99 35.95 -15.98
C HIS A 100 3.76 35.41 -14.77
N TYR A 101 3.25 34.36 -14.11
CA TYR A 101 4.13 33.52 -13.29
C TYR A 101 5.28 33.13 -14.20
N PRO A 102 6.55 33.33 -13.80
CA PRO A 102 7.69 33.21 -14.70
C PRO A 102 7.41 32.01 -15.58
N GLN A 103 7.25 32.27 -16.89
CA GLN A 103 7.12 31.19 -17.87
C GLN A 103 8.30 30.33 -17.49
N MET A 104 8.00 29.17 -16.91
CA MET A 104 9.04 28.24 -16.65
C MET A 104 9.54 27.92 -18.05
N THR A 105 10.63 28.57 -18.45
CA THR A 105 11.74 27.90 -19.11
C THR A 105 12.18 26.79 -18.16
N THR A 106 11.28 25.84 -17.87
CA THR A 106 11.55 24.69 -17.06
C THR A 106 12.37 23.84 -17.96
N TYR A 107 13.66 23.84 -17.70
CA TYR A 107 14.37 22.61 -17.88
C TYR A 107 13.57 21.53 -17.14
N MET A 108 12.81 20.74 -17.90
CA MET A 108 12.14 19.57 -17.37
C MET A 108 13.17 18.47 -17.44
N TYR A 109 13.66 18.06 -16.28
CA TYR A 109 14.43 16.85 -16.17
C TYR A 109 13.65 15.71 -16.84
N GLN A 110 14.29 14.96 -17.73
CA GLN A 110 13.74 13.80 -18.40
C GLN A 110 14.47 12.56 -17.91
N SER A 111 13.75 11.55 -17.44
CA SER A 111 14.34 10.25 -17.16
C SER A 111 13.49 9.12 -17.69
N GLN A 112 14.18 8.02 -17.97
CA GLN A 112 13.57 6.78 -18.36
C GLN A 112 13.57 5.83 -17.17
N LEU A 113 12.41 5.27 -16.84
CA LEU A 113 12.29 4.17 -15.88
C LEU A 113 11.92 2.90 -16.65
N ARG A 114 12.64 1.81 -16.38
CA ARG A 114 12.34 0.47 -16.85
C ARG A 114 11.99 -0.43 -15.66
N PHE A 115 10.88 -1.14 -15.75
CA PHE A 115 10.40 -2.06 -14.73
C PHE A 115 10.65 -3.51 -15.13
N HIS A 116 10.99 -4.34 -14.13
CA HIS A 116 11.35 -5.73 -14.32
C HIS A 116 10.60 -6.62 -13.33
N GLY A 117 10.42 -7.90 -13.73
CA GLY A 117 9.76 -8.89 -12.88
C GLY A 117 8.32 -8.50 -12.54
N ALA A 118 7.94 -8.73 -11.30
CA ALA A 118 6.59 -8.55 -10.80
C ALA A 118 6.20 -7.06 -10.62
N CYS A 119 7.14 -6.12 -10.77
CA CYS A 119 6.83 -4.69 -10.88
C CYS A 119 5.97 -4.37 -12.11
N LEU A 120 6.04 -5.22 -13.15
CA LEU A 120 5.26 -5.08 -14.38
C LEU A 120 3.75 -5.18 -14.15
N ASP A 121 3.32 -5.82 -13.06
CA ASP A 121 1.90 -5.96 -12.71
C ASP A 121 1.23 -4.62 -12.35
N PHE A 122 2.03 -3.60 -11.99
CA PHE A 122 1.52 -2.32 -11.51
C PHE A 122 1.61 -1.19 -12.55
N VAL A 123 2.26 -1.43 -13.69
CA VAL A 123 2.54 -0.40 -14.70
C VAL A 123 1.93 -0.77 -16.04
N SER A 124 1.51 0.23 -16.81
CA SER A 124 0.92 0.02 -18.14
C SER A 124 1.96 -0.28 -19.22
N ASN A 125 3.19 0.21 -19.06
CA ASN A 125 4.30 -0.04 -19.98
C ASN A 125 5.57 -0.42 -19.19
N PRO A 126 6.37 -1.38 -19.68
CA PRO A 126 7.65 -1.74 -19.06
C PRO A 126 8.66 -0.59 -19.03
N VAL A 127 8.55 0.38 -19.95
CA VAL A 127 9.43 1.54 -20.05
C VAL A 127 8.59 2.81 -20.05
N MET A 128 8.92 3.74 -19.17
CA MET A 128 8.21 5.01 -18.97
C MET A 128 9.18 6.17 -19.13
N GLN A 129 8.81 7.15 -19.94
CA GLN A 129 9.51 8.44 -20.01
C GLN A 129 8.81 9.42 -19.10
N LEU A 130 9.57 10.05 -18.19
CA LEU A 130 9.04 10.94 -17.18
C LEU A 130 9.72 12.29 -17.25
N ALA A 131 8.88 13.32 -17.25
CA ALA A 131 9.29 14.71 -17.19
C ALA A 131 8.99 15.25 -15.78
N PHE A 132 9.98 15.84 -15.13
CA PHE A 132 9.85 16.43 -13.80
C PHE A 132 10.43 17.84 -13.75
N ASP A 133 9.82 18.68 -12.92
CA ASP A 133 10.14 20.11 -12.78
C ASP A 133 10.94 20.43 -11.49
N ASP A 134 11.38 19.38 -10.81
CA ASP A 134 12.25 19.35 -9.61
C ASP A 134 12.99 17.99 -9.59
N LYS A 135 13.79 17.67 -8.57
CA LYS A 135 14.47 16.37 -8.40
C LYS A 135 13.72 15.48 -7.38
N PRO A 136 12.63 14.79 -7.76
CA PRO A 136 11.89 13.93 -6.84
C PRO A 136 12.73 12.72 -6.42
N SER A 137 12.45 12.17 -5.24
CA SER A 137 13.00 10.87 -4.87
C SER A 137 12.44 9.76 -5.76
N ILE A 138 13.25 8.75 -6.05
CA ILE A 138 12.83 7.59 -6.85
C ILE A 138 11.61 6.92 -6.22
N LYS A 139 11.55 6.83 -4.89
CA LYS A 139 10.40 6.28 -4.17
C LYS A 139 9.08 6.93 -4.59
N ASN A 140 9.03 8.26 -4.54
CA ASN A 140 7.82 9.01 -4.86
C ASN A 140 7.39 8.79 -6.32
N VAL A 141 8.36 8.71 -7.23
CA VAL A 141 8.09 8.47 -8.65
C VAL A 141 7.54 7.07 -8.87
N VAL A 142 8.20 6.04 -8.35
CA VAL A 142 7.78 4.63 -8.44
C VAL A 142 6.38 4.43 -7.86
N GLU A 143 6.10 4.99 -6.67
CA GLU A 143 4.77 4.90 -6.05
C GLU A 143 3.69 5.63 -6.86
N SER A 144 4.03 6.79 -7.44
CA SER A 144 3.13 7.57 -8.28
C SER A 144 2.74 6.83 -9.57
N LEU A 145 3.60 5.95 -10.06
CA LEU A 145 3.38 5.12 -11.23
C LEU A 145 2.52 3.88 -10.95
N GLY A 146 2.34 3.51 -9.69
CA GLY A 146 1.49 2.37 -9.33
C GLY A 146 2.17 1.39 -8.38
N VAL A 147 3.49 1.27 -8.46
CA VAL A 147 4.28 0.23 -7.79
C VAL A 147 4.46 0.57 -6.30
N PRO A 148 3.96 -0.24 -5.35
CA PRO A 148 4.31 -0.09 -3.94
C PRO A 148 5.82 -0.22 -3.72
N HIS A 149 6.43 0.59 -2.86
CA HIS A 149 7.87 0.50 -2.59
C HIS A 149 8.26 -0.87 -2.00
N VAL A 150 7.35 -1.54 -1.29
CA VAL A 150 7.57 -2.89 -0.74
C VAL A 150 7.68 -3.99 -1.81
N GLU A 151 7.22 -3.75 -3.03
CA GLU A 151 7.33 -4.70 -4.16
C GLU A 151 8.66 -4.57 -4.92
N VAL A 152 9.43 -3.52 -4.62
CA VAL A 152 10.71 -3.26 -5.26
C VAL A 152 11.83 -3.83 -4.40
N ALA A 153 12.57 -4.76 -4.98
CA ALA A 153 13.74 -5.37 -4.38
C ALA A 153 14.98 -4.48 -4.56
N ALA A 154 15.21 -4.00 -5.79
CA ALA A 154 16.43 -3.26 -6.11
C ALA A 154 16.17 -2.16 -7.15
N ILE A 155 17.03 -1.15 -7.12
CA ILE A 155 16.99 0.00 -8.03
C ILE A 155 18.41 0.27 -8.52
N GLN A 156 18.55 0.43 -9.84
CA GLN A 156 19.80 0.82 -10.47
C GLN A 156 19.59 2.12 -11.25
N VAL A 157 20.48 3.09 -11.08
CA VAL A 157 20.48 4.37 -11.83
C VAL A 157 21.81 4.49 -12.55
N ASN A 158 21.78 4.61 -13.88
CA ASN A 158 22.98 4.71 -14.71
C ASN A 158 24.03 3.64 -14.33
N GLN A 159 23.58 2.38 -14.21
CA GLN A 159 24.38 1.21 -13.81
C GLN A 159 24.87 1.19 -12.35
N THR A 160 24.50 2.16 -11.51
CA THR A 160 24.85 2.21 -10.08
C THR A 160 23.67 1.79 -9.21
N TRP A 161 23.88 0.90 -8.25
CA TRP A 161 22.84 0.51 -7.29
C TRP A 161 22.58 1.63 -6.28
N VAL A 162 21.30 1.97 -6.07
CA VAL A 162 20.88 3.06 -5.19
C VAL A 162 19.74 2.64 -4.28
N ASN A 163 19.47 3.41 -3.24
CA ASN A 163 18.30 3.24 -2.38
C ASN A 163 17.14 4.17 -2.81
N PHE A 164 16.05 4.11 -2.06
CA PHE A 164 14.85 4.93 -2.31
C PHE A 164 15.01 6.44 -2.11
N ASP A 165 16.07 6.87 -1.42
CA ASP A 165 16.33 8.29 -1.12
C ASP A 165 17.02 9.01 -2.28
N TYR A 166 17.46 8.27 -3.31
CA TYR A 166 18.07 8.85 -4.50
C TYR A 166 17.13 9.88 -5.16
N LEU A 167 17.65 11.08 -5.40
CA LEU A 167 16.94 12.16 -6.10
C LEU A 167 17.27 12.11 -7.59
N LEU A 168 16.25 11.99 -8.43
CA LEU A 168 16.41 11.91 -9.88
C LEU A 168 17.08 13.15 -10.46
N ASN A 169 17.97 12.94 -11.42
CA ASN A 169 18.65 13.95 -12.22
C ASN A 169 18.21 13.86 -13.69
N ASP A 170 18.67 14.81 -14.50
CA ASP A 170 18.34 14.79 -15.92
C ASP A 170 19.01 13.60 -16.61
N GLN A 171 18.29 13.01 -17.56
CA GLN A 171 18.70 11.86 -18.36
C GLN A 171 18.94 10.56 -17.59
N ASP A 172 18.60 10.49 -16.29
CA ASP A 172 18.78 9.24 -15.55
C ASP A 172 18.07 8.07 -16.25
N GLN A 173 18.80 6.97 -16.40
CA GLN A 173 18.28 5.68 -16.82
C GLN A 173 18.11 4.82 -15.58
N VAL A 174 16.87 4.56 -15.21
CA VAL A 174 16.51 3.89 -13.97
C VAL A 174 15.96 2.51 -14.28
N GLU A 175 16.50 1.48 -13.65
CA GLU A 175 15.96 0.12 -13.67
C GLU A 175 15.41 -0.24 -12.29
N VAL A 176 14.17 -0.72 -12.26
CA VAL A 176 13.42 -1.04 -11.04
C VAL A 176 13.05 -2.51 -11.07
N PHE A 177 13.54 -3.27 -10.09
CA PHE A 177 13.44 -4.72 -10.05
C PHE A 177 12.60 -5.20 -8.87
N SER A 178 11.77 -6.21 -9.08
CA SER A 178 11.15 -6.98 -7.99
C SER A 178 12.02 -8.17 -7.59
N PHE A 179 11.74 -8.75 -6.42
CA PHE A 179 12.21 -10.09 -6.10
C PHE A 179 11.40 -11.13 -6.91
N PRO A 180 11.97 -12.29 -7.31
CA PRO A 180 13.37 -12.72 -7.19
C PRO A 180 14.28 -12.24 -8.34
N HIS A 181 13.78 -11.38 -9.24
CA HIS A 181 14.53 -10.93 -10.41
C HIS A 181 15.82 -10.19 -10.05
N ALA A 182 15.84 -9.50 -8.91
CA ALA A 182 17.05 -8.97 -8.30
C ALA A 182 17.11 -9.30 -6.81
N LYS A 183 18.33 -9.39 -6.28
CA LYS A 183 18.55 -9.51 -4.83
C LYS A 183 18.10 -8.21 -4.15
N PRO A 184 17.28 -8.28 -3.10
CA PRO A 184 16.75 -7.08 -2.50
C PRO A 184 17.82 -6.33 -1.71
N ILE A 185 17.79 -4.99 -1.79
CA ILE A 185 18.73 -4.09 -1.10
C ILE A 185 18.58 -4.24 0.42
N VAL A 186 17.36 -4.49 0.87
CA VAL A 186 17.01 -4.81 2.26
C VAL A 186 16.49 -6.24 2.35
N PRO A 187 16.67 -6.95 3.48
CA PRO A 187 16.06 -8.26 3.68
C PRO A 187 14.54 -8.22 3.47
N LEU A 188 13.96 -9.32 2.96
CA LEU A 188 12.50 -9.45 2.78
C LEU A 188 11.75 -9.45 4.12
N TYR A 189 12.42 -9.83 5.22
CA TYR A 189 11.95 -9.79 6.59
C TYR A 189 13.13 -9.85 7.59
N VAL A 190 12.83 -9.62 8.87
CA VAL A 190 13.82 -9.66 9.96
C VAL A 190 13.72 -10.97 10.76
N GLY A 191 14.87 -11.46 11.23
CA GLY A 191 14.97 -12.64 12.09
C GLY A 191 14.95 -13.97 11.34
N ASN A 192 14.82 -15.08 12.10
CA ASN A 192 14.94 -16.43 11.55
C ASN A 192 13.62 -16.99 10.97
N LYS A 193 12.49 -16.35 11.28
CA LYS A 193 11.16 -16.77 10.82
C LYS A 193 10.27 -15.53 10.65
N PRO A 194 9.59 -15.35 9.51
CA PRO A 194 8.78 -14.17 9.28
C PRO A 194 7.54 -14.15 10.15
N ARG A 195 7.08 -12.93 10.42
CA ARG A 195 5.81 -12.63 11.08
C ARG A 195 4.98 -11.82 10.10
N PHE A 196 3.69 -12.07 10.09
CA PHE A 196 2.77 -11.46 9.13
C PHE A 196 1.73 -10.60 9.84
N VAL A 197 1.27 -9.57 9.15
CA VAL A 197 0.01 -8.88 9.40
C VAL A 197 -0.79 -8.94 8.11
N LEU A 198 -2.05 -9.34 8.20
CA LEU A 198 -2.90 -9.58 7.04
C LEU A 198 -4.13 -8.68 7.08
N ASP A 199 -4.52 -8.19 5.91
CA ASP A 199 -5.81 -7.53 5.68
C ASP A 199 -6.99 -8.48 5.97
N VAL A 200 -8.16 -7.91 6.30
CA VAL A 200 -9.41 -8.59 6.66
C VAL A 200 -9.88 -9.59 5.59
N HIS A 201 -9.54 -9.34 4.31
CA HIS A 201 -9.90 -10.21 3.20
C HIS A 201 -9.03 -11.47 3.07
N LEU A 202 -7.97 -11.59 3.87
CA LEU A 202 -6.98 -12.67 3.79
C LEU A 202 -7.09 -13.68 4.94
N GLY A 203 -8.27 -13.80 5.56
CA GLY A 203 -8.49 -14.72 6.68
C GLY A 203 -8.24 -16.20 6.38
N GLY A 204 -8.51 -16.62 5.14
CA GLY A 204 -8.15 -17.97 4.67
C GLY A 204 -6.64 -18.20 4.71
N LEU A 205 -5.88 -17.28 4.11
CA LEU A 205 -4.41 -17.31 4.10
C LEU A 205 -3.85 -17.26 5.53
N ALA A 206 -4.37 -16.40 6.40
CA ALA A 206 -3.96 -16.31 7.80
C ALA A 206 -4.08 -17.66 8.53
N ARG A 207 -5.15 -18.43 8.27
CA ARG A 207 -5.33 -19.77 8.86
C ARG A 207 -4.27 -20.76 8.40
N TYR A 208 -3.92 -20.78 7.10
CA TYR A 208 -2.90 -21.67 6.57
C TYR A 208 -1.49 -21.30 7.08
N LEU A 209 -1.15 -20.02 7.12
CA LEU A 209 0.12 -19.57 7.67
C LEU A 209 0.25 -19.89 9.17
N ARG A 210 -0.81 -19.68 9.96
CA ARG A 210 -0.83 -20.10 11.38
C ARG A 210 -0.70 -21.61 11.54
N LEU A 211 -1.34 -22.39 10.68
CA LEU A 211 -1.23 -23.85 10.70
C LEU A 211 0.21 -24.33 10.46
N CYS A 212 0.97 -23.60 9.62
CA CYS A 212 2.40 -23.81 9.36
C CYS A 212 3.33 -23.22 10.44
N ASN A 213 2.77 -22.77 11.57
CA ASN A 213 3.48 -22.15 12.67
C ASN A 213 4.15 -20.81 12.34
N PHE A 214 3.54 -20.00 11.46
CA PHE A 214 3.92 -18.58 11.31
C PHE A 214 3.06 -17.69 12.21
N ASP A 215 3.68 -16.70 12.86
CA ASP A 215 2.97 -15.70 13.65
C ASP A 215 2.26 -14.73 12.71
N CYS A 216 0.93 -14.79 12.71
CA CYS A 216 0.08 -13.96 11.86
C CYS A 216 -0.89 -13.15 12.72
N TRP A 217 -0.69 -11.84 12.74
CA TRP A 217 -1.71 -10.92 13.20
C TRP A 217 -2.81 -10.83 12.13
N TYR A 218 -4.04 -11.09 12.54
CA TYR A 218 -5.23 -11.00 11.67
C TYR A 218 -6.47 -10.88 12.55
N SER A 219 -7.39 -10.01 12.13
CA SER A 219 -8.69 -9.78 12.76
C SER A 219 -9.80 -9.88 11.72
N ASN A 220 -10.95 -10.42 12.11
CA ASN A 220 -12.17 -10.36 11.29
C ASN A 220 -12.84 -8.97 11.33
N VAL A 221 -12.39 -8.09 12.23
CA VAL A 221 -12.86 -6.71 12.34
C VAL A 221 -11.86 -5.82 11.62
N ASP A 222 -12.36 -5.07 10.63
CA ASP A 222 -11.57 -4.09 9.89
C ASP A 222 -11.02 -3.02 10.86
N GLN A 223 -9.69 -2.93 10.94
CA GLN A 223 -8.99 -1.91 11.72
C GLN A 223 -8.63 -0.68 10.88
N GLY A 224 -8.80 -0.75 9.56
CA GLY A 224 -8.28 0.20 8.61
C GLY A 224 -6.78 0.04 8.34
N ASP A 225 -6.38 0.36 7.13
CA ASP A 225 -5.00 0.23 6.65
C ASP A 225 -3.96 0.96 7.52
N ASP A 226 -4.29 2.11 8.11
CA ASP A 226 -3.35 2.90 8.91
C ASP A 226 -2.96 2.15 10.19
N ALA A 227 -3.91 1.47 10.82
CA ALA A 227 -3.66 0.66 12.00
C ALA A 227 -2.85 -0.60 11.65
N LEU A 228 -3.19 -1.26 10.52
CA LEU A 228 -2.44 -2.42 10.04
C LEU A 228 -0.99 -2.05 9.67
N ALA A 229 -0.78 -0.93 8.99
CA ALA A 229 0.54 -0.41 8.67
C ALA A 229 1.35 -0.05 9.93
N GLN A 230 0.68 0.47 10.97
CA GLN A 230 1.33 0.74 12.26
C GLN A 230 1.78 -0.56 12.94
N ILE A 231 0.92 -1.58 12.99
CA ILE A 231 1.27 -2.90 13.53
C ILE A 231 2.42 -3.53 12.73
N ALA A 232 2.39 -3.41 11.40
CA ALA A 232 3.46 -3.87 10.52
C ALA A 232 4.81 -3.26 10.90
N ALA A 233 4.82 -1.94 11.11
CA ALA A 233 6.02 -1.18 11.44
C ALA A 233 6.54 -1.50 12.84
N ASP A 234 5.68 -1.44 13.86
CA ASP A 234 6.07 -1.57 15.27
C ASP A 234 6.56 -2.99 15.60
N GLU A 235 5.97 -4.00 14.98
CA GLU A 235 6.30 -5.40 15.21
C GLU A 235 7.20 -6.02 14.13
N GLN A 236 7.65 -5.21 13.16
CA GLN A 236 8.44 -5.62 11.99
C GLN A 236 7.81 -6.81 11.24
N ARG A 237 6.49 -6.76 11.03
CA ARG A 237 5.73 -7.78 10.32
C ARG A 237 5.65 -7.46 8.83
N ILE A 238 5.66 -8.51 8.02
CA ILE A 238 5.33 -8.42 6.60
C ILE A 238 3.83 -8.12 6.47
N PHE A 239 3.50 -7.00 5.85
CA PHE A 239 2.11 -6.65 5.56
C PHE A 239 1.65 -7.29 4.24
N LEU A 240 0.73 -8.25 4.34
CA LEU A 240 0.07 -8.87 3.20
C LEU A 240 -1.27 -8.18 2.96
N SER A 241 -1.47 -7.65 1.76
CA SER A 241 -2.73 -7.02 1.36
C SER A 241 -3.00 -7.23 -0.12
N ARG A 242 -4.28 -7.13 -0.50
CA ARG A 242 -4.68 -7.01 -1.91
C ARG A 242 -4.97 -5.56 -2.31
N ASP A 243 -4.93 -4.64 -1.35
CA ASP A 243 -5.01 -3.20 -1.59
C ASP A 243 -3.60 -2.60 -1.73
N ILE A 244 -3.31 -2.12 -2.94
CA ILE A 244 -2.07 -1.42 -3.29
C ILE A 244 -1.89 -0.13 -2.46
N GLY A 245 -2.98 0.56 -2.14
CA GLY A 245 -2.97 1.77 -1.32
C GLY A 245 -2.50 1.53 0.11
N ALA A 246 -2.86 0.38 0.69
CA ALA A 246 -2.36 -0.07 1.99
C ALA A 246 -0.83 -0.21 1.99
N LEU A 247 -0.26 -0.76 0.92
CA LEU A 247 1.17 -1.07 0.79
C LEU A 247 2.05 0.14 0.46
N LYS A 248 1.47 1.23 -0.08
CA LYS A 248 2.19 2.50 -0.36
C LYS A 248 2.41 3.39 0.88
N ARG A 249 1.98 2.93 2.04
CA ARG A 249 2.14 3.68 3.29
C ARG A 249 3.60 3.67 3.71
N SER A 250 4.17 4.86 3.97
CA SER A 250 5.60 5.02 4.28
C SER A 250 6.07 4.25 5.51
N LYS A 251 5.17 3.92 6.45
CA LYS A 251 5.47 3.12 7.64
C LYS A 251 5.70 1.63 7.33
N VAL A 252 5.14 1.13 6.22
CA VAL A 252 5.25 -0.29 5.86
C VAL A 252 6.65 -0.53 5.31
N GLN A 253 7.46 -1.29 6.03
CA GLN A 253 8.83 -1.60 5.61
C GLN A 253 8.90 -2.90 4.80
N TYR A 254 8.11 -3.89 5.23
CA TYR A 254 8.02 -5.20 4.59
C TYR A 254 6.57 -5.44 4.20
N GLY A 255 6.34 -5.83 2.95
CA GLY A 255 4.99 -6.11 2.48
C GLY A 255 4.97 -6.81 1.15
N HIS A 256 3.80 -7.30 0.80
CA HIS A 256 3.55 -7.96 -0.47
C HIS A 256 2.09 -7.85 -0.87
N TRP A 257 1.89 -7.54 -2.15
CA TRP A 257 0.61 -7.53 -2.81
C TRP A 257 0.27 -8.95 -3.24
N VAL A 258 -0.71 -9.53 -2.53
CA VAL A 258 -1.14 -10.91 -2.77
C VAL A 258 -1.89 -10.96 -4.10
N ARG A 259 -1.23 -11.53 -5.12
CA ARG A 259 -1.73 -11.58 -6.50
C ARG A 259 -2.88 -12.57 -6.63
N GLN A 260 -2.77 -13.70 -5.95
CA GLN A 260 -3.75 -14.77 -6.05
C GLN A 260 -5.05 -14.44 -5.30
N THR A 261 -6.18 -14.91 -5.82
CA THR A 261 -7.51 -14.79 -5.20
C THR A 261 -7.89 -16.02 -4.40
N GLU A 262 -7.51 -17.20 -4.88
CA GLU A 262 -7.83 -18.48 -4.26
C GLU A 262 -6.91 -18.76 -3.08
N VAL A 263 -7.48 -19.15 -1.93
CA VAL A 263 -6.74 -19.27 -0.67
C VAL A 263 -5.52 -20.20 -0.77
N LEU A 264 -5.65 -21.33 -1.45
CA LEU A 264 -4.53 -22.26 -1.63
C LEU A 264 -3.43 -21.68 -2.53
N ALA A 265 -3.81 -20.95 -3.58
CA ALA A 265 -2.86 -20.29 -4.46
C ALA A 265 -2.17 -19.11 -3.76
N GLN A 266 -2.89 -18.35 -2.93
CA GLN A 266 -2.32 -17.31 -2.05
C GLN A 266 -1.27 -17.91 -1.11
N TRP A 267 -1.59 -19.04 -0.50
CA TRP A 267 -0.67 -19.69 0.40
C TRP A 267 0.58 -20.20 -0.34
N GLN A 268 0.41 -20.83 -1.50
CA GLN A 268 1.53 -21.24 -2.36
C GLN A 268 2.40 -20.04 -2.76
N GLU A 269 1.78 -18.93 -3.17
CA GLU A 269 2.48 -17.67 -3.50
C GLU A 269 3.39 -17.22 -2.36
N ILE A 270 2.87 -17.13 -1.13
CA ILE A 270 3.64 -16.67 0.04
C ILE A 270 4.72 -17.67 0.44
N ILE A 271 4.43 -18.97 0.41
CA ILE A 271 5.42 -20.01 0.74
C ILE A 271 6.59 -19.99 -0.25
N SER A 272 6.31 -19.88 -1.55
CA SER A 272 7.33 -19.82 -2.59
C SER A 272 8.13 -18.51 -2.56
N LEU A 273 7.45 -17.36 -2.42
CA LEU A 273 8.09 -16.05 -2.45
C LEU A 273 9.12 -15.88 -1.33
N TYR A 274 8.79 -16.31 -0.12
CA TYR A 274 9.67 -16.15 1.03
C TYR A 274 10.46 -17.42 1.38
N GLU A 275 10.43 -18.43 0.49
CA GLU A 275 11.15 -19.71 0.63
C GLU A 275 10.89 -20.37 2.00
N LEU A 276 9.61 -20.44 2.39
CA LEU A 276 9.21 -20.79 3.76
C LEU A 276 9.19 -22.28 4.07
N GLN A 277 9.34 -23.14 3.06
CA GLN A 277 9.24 -24.60 3.17
C GLN A 277 10.10 -25.16 4.32
N PRO A 278 11.38 -24.78 4.49
CA PRO A 278 12.22 -25.31 5.57
C PRO A 278 11.79 -24.89 6.98
N LEU A 279 10.94 -23.87 7.10
CA LEU A 279 10.51 -23.28 8.37
C LEU A 279 9.13 -23.78 8.81
N ILE A 280 8.48 -24.63 8.02
CA ILE A 280 7.13 -25.12 8.29
C ILE A 280 7.17 -26.14 9.42
N GLU A 281 6.39 -25.87 10.46
CA GLU A 281 6.07 -26.84 11.51
C GLU A 281 4.57 -26.87 11.69
N LEU A 282 3.95 -28.01 11.41
CA LEU A 282 2.51 -28.10 11.46
C LEU A 282 1.99 -28.18 12.90
N GLY A 283 0.86 -27.52 13.15
CA GLY A 283 0.06 -27.73 14.36
C GLY A 283 0.69 -27.22 15.66
N LYS A 284 1.69 -26.33 15.60
CA LYS A 284 2.28 -25.70 16.79
C LYS A 284 1.59 -24.41 17.24
N ARG A 285 0.65 -23.90 16.44
CA ARG A 285 -0.05 -22.63 16.69
C ARG A 285 -1.54 -22.73 16.41
N CYS A 286 -2.33 -21.99 17.20
CA CYS A 286 -3.77 -21.92 17.07
C CYS A 286 -4.16 -21.16 15.81
N VAL A 287 -4.82 -21.84 14.87
CA VAL A 287 -5.31 -21.21 13.64
C VAL A 287 -6.36 -20.11 13.88
N LYS A 288 -7.05 -20.15 15.03
CA LYS A 288 -8.09 -19.16 15.40
C LYS A 288 -7.49 -17.87 15.96
N CYS A 289 -6.62 -17.97 16.97
CA CYS A 289 -6.17 -16.81 17.74
C CYS A 289 -4.65 -16.59 17.75
N ASN A 290 -3.88 -17.36 16.96
CA ASN A 290 -2.44 -17.20 16.77
C ASN A 290 -1.57 -17.58 17.98
N THR A 291 -2.12 -17.97 19.14
CA THR A 291 -1.34 -18.44 20.31
C THR A 291 -0.68 -19.79 20.03
N ALA A 292 0.54 -20.01 20.53
CA ALA A 292 1.16 -21.33 20.54
C ALA A 292 0.25 -22.34 21.29
N VAL A 293 0.09 -23.55 20.74
CA VAL A 293 -0.70 -24.61 21.39
C VAL A 293 0.21 -25.48 22.26
N GLN A 294 -0.38 -26.10 23.27
CA GLN A 294 0.31 -26.97 24.21
C GLN A 294 -0.19 -28.40 24.08
N VAL A 295 0.69 -29.38 24.27
CA VAL A 295 0.28 -30.79 24.34
C VAL A 295 -0.57 -30.98 25.58
N VAL A 296 -1.69 -31.69 25.44
CA VAL A 296 -2.60 -32.01 26.54
C VAL A 296 -2.89 -33.51 26.55
N SER A 297 -3.11 -34.07 27.74
CA SER A 297 -3.47 -35.47 27.86
C SER A 297 -4.89 -35.69 27.33
N LYS A 298 -5.11 -36.86 26.72
CA LYS A 298 -6.44 -37.30 26.27
C LYS A 298 -7.48 -37.17 27.38
N GLN A 299 -7.15 -37.64 28.59
CA GLN A 299 -8.01 -37.56 29.77
C GLN A 299 -8.50 -36.14 30.07
N ALA A 300 -7.65 -35.13 29.92
CA ALA A 300 -8.02 -33.74 30.20
C ALA A 300 -9.04 -33.18 29.20
N VAL A 301 -9.11 -33.74 27.99
CA VAL A 301 -9.98 -33.24 26.91
C VAL A 301 -11.12 -34.18 26.53
N LEU A 302 -11.20 -35.39 27.10
CA LEU A 302 -12.19 -36.41 26.76
C LEU A 302 -13.63 -35.88 26.74
N ALA A 303 -14.01 -35.06 27.73
CA ALA A 303 -15.36 -34.51 27.84
C ALA A 303 -15.68 -33.42 26.81
N SER A 304 -14.67 -32.89 26.11
CA SER A 304 -14.78 -31.76 25.18
C SER A 304 -14.53 -32.16 23.72
N ILE A 305 -14.34 -33.45 23.43
CA ILE A 305 -14.13 -33.98 22.08
C ILE A 305 -15.21 -34.99 21.71
N PRO A 306 -15.54 -35.17 20.41
CA PRO A 306 -16.46 -36.22 19.98
C PRO A 306 -15.94 -37.62 20.33
N GLU A 307 -16.84 -38.54 20.70
CA GLU A 307 -16.52 -39.92 21.11
C GLU A 307 -15.65 -40.65 20.08
N LYS A 308 -16.00 -40.58 18.79
CA LYS A 308 -15.22 -41.17 17.70
C LYS A 308 -13.78 -40.60 17.59
N VAL A 309 -13.57 -39.33 17.96
CA VAL A 309 -12.22 -38.74 18.00
C VAL A 309 -11.47 -39.28 19.22
N ALA A 310 -12.14 -39.40 20.36
CA ALA A 310 -11.57 -40.02 21.55
C ALA A 310 -11.18 -41.49 21.30
N GLU A 311 -11.90 -42.25 20.48
CA GLU A 311 -11.51 -43.63 20.15
C GLU A 311 -10.30 -43.70 19.21
N LEU A 312 -10.23 -42.81 18.22
CA LEU A 312 -9.28 -42.91 17.11
C LEU A 312 -7.98 -42.15 17.30
N GLN A 313 -7.89 -41.26 18.30
CA GLN A 313 -6.76 -40.34 18.46
C GLN A 313 -6.18 -40.41 19.87
N GLU A 314 -4.85 -40.38 19.95
CA GLU A 314 -4.11 -40.40 21.21
C GLU A 314 -3.42 -39.07 21.53
N HIS A 315 -3.10 -38.28 20.50
CA HIS A 315 -2.32 -37.05 20.63
C HIS A 315 -3.20 -35.82 20.42
N PHE A 316 -3.24 -34.96 21.44
CA PHE A 316 -4.03 -33.74 21.44
C PHE A 316 -3.16 -32.52 21.78
N THR A 317 -3.51 -31.39 21.17
CA THR A 317 -3.00 -30.08 21.59
C THR A 317 -4.17 -29.16 21.87
N GLN A 318 -3.98 -28.21 22.79
CA GLN A 318 -4.98 -27.22 23.16
C GLN A 318 -4.37 -25.82 23.17
N CYS A 319 -5.15 -24.85 22.69
CA CYS A 319 -4.79 -23.46 22.83
C CYS A 319 -5.11 -22.97 24.26
N PRO A 320 -4.13 -22.43 25.01
CA PRO A 320 -4.39 -21.94 26.37
C PRO A 320 -5.27 -20.67 26.39
N GLN A 321 -5.36 -19.94 25.28
CA GLN A 321 -6.12 -18.69 25.18
C GLN A 321 -7.59 -18.92 24.82
N CYS A 322 -7.87 -19.60 23.71
CA CYS A 322 -9.24 -19.82 23.24
C CYS A 322 -9.80 -21.22 23.53
N GLN A 323 -9.03 -22.06 24.24
CA GLN A 323 -9.40 -23.42 24.65
C GLN A 323 -9.69 -24.39 23.48
N GLN A 324 -9.43 -23.98 22.23
CA GLN A 324 -9.61 -24.83 21.06
C GLN A 324 -8.67 -26.03 21.12
N ILE A 325 -9.26 -27.22 20.98
CA ILE A 325 -8.56 -28.50 20.92
C ILE A 325 -8.29 -28.88 19.46
N TYR A 326 -7.12 -29.46 19.21
CA TYR A 326 -6.65 -29.94 17.90
C TYR A 326 -6.10 -31.36 18.00
N TRP A 327 -6.26 -32.12 16.91
CA TRP A 327 -5.76 -33.49 16.71
C TRP A 327 -5.45 -33.72 15.22
N GLN A 328 -4.70 -34.77 14.90
CA GLN A 328 -4.31 -35.11 13.52
C GLN A 328 -5.42 -35.86 12.78
N GLY A 329 -6.49 -35.14 12.43
CA GLY A 329 -7.61 -35.69 11.64
C GLY A 329 -7.43 -35.56 10.12
N SER A 330 -8.48 -35.89 9.37
CA SER A 330 -8.49 -35.83 7.88
C SER A 330 -8.21 -34.44 7.30
N HIS A 331 -8.45 -33.36 8.04
CA HIS A 331 -8.08 -32.00 7.63
C HIS A 331 -6.56 -31.82 7.65
N TYR A 332 -5.89 -32.36 8.65
CA TYR A 332 -4.43 -32.31 8.77
C TYR A 332 -3.77 -33.04 7.59
N ALA A 333 -4.24 -34.25 7.28
CA ALA A 333 -3.78 -35.03 6.12
C ALA A 333 -3.97 -34.28 4.78
N ARG A 334 -5.10 -33.60 4.59
CA ARG A 334 -5.34 -32.80 3.38
C ARG A 334 -4.38 -31.61 3.26
N VAL A 335 -4.05 -30.97 4.38
CA VAL A 335 -3.07 -29.88 4.40
C VAL A 335 -1.67 -30.40 4.11
N GLU A 336 -1.28 -31.54 4.68
CA GLU A 336 0.00 -32.18 4.36
C GLU A 336 0.10 -32.55 2.88
N GLN A 337 -0.96 -33.10 2.29
CA GLN A 337 -1.00 -33.38 0.85
C GLN A 337 -0.84 -32.12 0.00
N ALA A 338 -1.55 -31.05 0.36
CA ALA A 338 -1.43 -29.76 -0.30
C ALA A 338 -0.01 -29.18 -0.17
N LEU A 339 0.61 -29.29 1.02
CA LEU A 339 2.01 -28.94 1.24
C LEU A 339 2.94 -29.74 0.34
N ASN A 340 2.80 -31.06 0.26
CA ASN A 340 3.66 -31.90 -0.56
C ASN A 340 3.58 -31.50 -2.05
N THR A 341 2.37 -31.14 -2.51
CA THR A 341 2.17 -30.62 -3.87
C THR A 341 2.84 -29.27 -4.06
N ILE A 342 2.71 -28.35 -3.10
CA ILE A 342 3.35 -27.01 -3.13
C ILE A 342 4.88 -27.11 -3.07
N MET A 343 5.41 -28.05 -2.29
CA MET A 343 6.85 -28.25 -2.09
C MET A 343 7.53 -29.05 -3.21
N GLY A 344 6.79 -29.50 -4.23
CA GLY A 344 7.35 -30.25 -5.35
C GLY A 344 7.92 -31.62 -4.96
N VAL A 345 7.55 -32.15 -3.79
CA VAL A 345 7.92 -33.52 -3.40
C VAL A 345 6.95 -34.45 -4.12
N ALA A 346 7.35 -34.93 -5.29
CA ALA A 346 6.77 -36.14 -5.84
C ALA A 346 6.97 -37.26 -4.81
N VAL A 347 5.86 -37.84 -4.34
CA VAL A 347 5.88 -39.02 -3.46
C VAL A 347 6.60 -40.17 -4.13
#